data_AF-A0A7C5CDJ5-F1
#
_entry.id   AF-A0A7C5CDJ5-F1
#
_cell.length_a   1.000
_cell.length_b   1.000
_cell.length_c   1.000
_cell.angle_alpha   90.00
_cell.angle_beta   90.00
_cell.angle_gamma   90.00
#
_symmetry.space_group_name_H-M   'P 1'
#
loop_
_entity.id
_entity.type
_entity.pdbx_description
1 polymer ?
#
loop_
_entity_poly.entity_id
_entity_poly.type
_entity_poly.pdbx_seq_one_letter_code
_entity_poly.pdbx_strand_id
1 'polypeptide(L)'
;MDNAALLNDLLTRVEETRAQVGTTWPYHADADTGAWHCTEDGDWCGGHWVEMLRIAGVLQGRPALIEEARDRCEALRPYLERDD
;
A
#
# COMPACT_ATOMS: atom_id res chain seq x y z
N MET A 1 25.33 -4.12 -7.32
CA MET A 1 24.05 -3.98 -6.61
C MET A 1 23.08 -4.90 -7.30
N ASP A 2 22.51 -5.85 -6.57
CA ASP A 2 21.58 -6.83 -7.13
C ASP A 2 20.16 -6.26 -7.05
N ASN A 3 19.69 -5.72 -8.18
CA ASN A 3 18.37 -5.09 -8.24
C ASN A 3 17.23 -6.08 -8.02
N ALA A 4 17.43 -7.38 -8.29
CA ALA A 4 16.40 -8.39 -8.08
C ALA A 4 16.19 -8.66 -6.58
N ALA A 5 17.29 -8.73 -5.81
CA ALA A 5 17.23 -8.85 -4.36
C ALA A 5 16.53 -7.64 -3.72
N LEU A 6 16.91 -6.42 -4.13
CA LEU A 6 16.29 -5.19 -3.62
C LEU A 6 14.79 -5.10 -3.93
N LEU A 7 14.38 -5.53 -5.12
CA LEU A 7 12.96 -5.60 -5.48
C LEU A 7 12.22 -6.62 -4.60
N ASN A 8 12.82 -7.77 -4.34
CA ASN A 8 12.23 -8.78 -3.46
C ASN A 8 12.03 -8.24 -2.04
N ASP A 9 13.00 -7.52 -1.49
CA ASP A 9 12.89 -6.91 -0.16
C ASP A 9 11.74 -5.89 -0.09
N LEU A 10 11.55 -5.08 -1.14
CA LEU A 10 10.41 -4.16 -1.24
C LEU A 10 9.07 -4.91 -1.28
N LEU A 11 8.98 -6.00 -2.04
CA LEU A 11 7.77 -6.82 -2.11
C LEU A 11 7.44 -7.49 -0.78
N THR A 12 8.45 -8.00 -0.06
CA THR A 12 8.29 -8.52 1.30
C THR A 12 7.80 -7.42 2.24
N ARG A 13 8.35 -6.21 2.15
CA ARG A 13 7.91 -5.09 2.99
C ARG A 13 6.46 -4.67 2.74
N VAL A 14 5.97 -4.78 1.50
CA VAL A 14 4.54 -4.57 1.18
C VAL A 14 3.67 -5.60 1.90
N GLU A 15 4.06 -6.87 1.92
CA GLU A 15 3.30 -7.92 2.60
C GLU A 15 3.28 -7.74 4.13
N GLU A 16 4.41 -7.40 4.74
CA GLU A 16 4.49 -7.06 6.17
C GLU A 16 3.63 -5.85 6.52
N THR A 17 3.70 -4.79 5.72
CA THR A 17 2.89 -3.59 5.90
C THR A 17 1.42 -3.94 5.83
N ARG A 18 1.00 -4.72 4.83
CA ARG A 18 -0.39 -5.18 4.67
C ARG A 18 -0.87 -5.98 5.89
N ALA A 19 -0.03 -6.86 6.43
CA ALA A 19 -0.34 -7.62 7.64
C ALA A 19 -0.50 -6.71 8.88
N GLN A 20 0.31 -5.66 8.98
CA GLN A 20 0.30 -4.74 10.12
C GLN A 20 -0.88 -3.74 10.08
N VAL A 21 -1.18 -3.16 8.91
CA VAL A 21 -2.21 -2.11 8.79
C VAL A 21 -3.62 -2.69 8.64
N GLY A 22 -3.74 -3.95 8.22
CA GLY A 22 -5.04 -4.59 8.00
C GLY A 22 -5.92 -3.78 7.06
N THR A 23 -7.11 -3.38 7.52
CA THR A 23 -8.07 -2.59 6.73
C THR A 23 -7.84 -1.08 6.79
N THR A 24 -6.94 -0.60 7.66
CA THR A 24 -6.56 0.81 7.73
C THR A 24 -5.52 1.16 6.66
N TRP A 25 -5.04 2.41 6.64
CA TRP A 25 -4.16 2.93 5.60
C TRP A 25 -2.81 3.37 6.16
N PRO A 26 -1.67 2.90 5.63
CA PRO A 26 -0.36 3.34 6.10
C PRO A 26 -0.14 4.82 5.81
N TYR A 27 0.26 5.58 6.84
CA TYR A 27 0.56 7.00 6.72
C TYR A 27 2.05 7.28 6.83
N HIS A 28 2.67 6.92 7.95
CA HIS A 28 4.12 6.86 8.13
C HIS A 28 4.47 5.79 9.15
N ALA A 29 5.68 5.24 9.05
CA ALA A 29 6.21 4.32 10.05
C ALA A 29 7.12 5.07 11.02
N ASP A 30 7.03 4.74 12.29
CA ASP A 30 8.02 5.14 13.29
C ASP A 30 9.38 4.54 12.91
N ALA A 31 10.43 5.37 12.89
CA ALA A 31 11.73 5.00 12.35
C ALA A 31 12.52 4.03 13.25
N ASP A 32 12.24 4.04 14.56
CA ASP A 32 12.95 3.23 15.54
C ASP A 32 12.29 1.84 15.71
N THR A 33 10.97 1.79 15.61
CA THR A 33 10.15 0.59 15.86
C THR A 33 9.60 -0.05 14.59
N GLY A 34 9.54 0.69 13.48
CA GLY A 34 8.90 0.26 12.24
C GLY A 34 7.38 0.20 12.33
N ALA A 35 6.78 0.71 13.41
CA ALA A 35 5.33 0.66 13.62
C ALA A 35 4.59 1.66 12.71
N TRP A 36 3.58 1.19 11.99
CA TRP A 36 2.77 2.05 11.14
C TRP A 36 1.77 2.87 11.94
N HIS A 37 1.91 4.20 11.85
CA HIS A 37 0.80 5.11 12.06
C HIS A 37 -0.10 5.07 10.83
N CYS A 38 -1.41 4.91 11.07
CA CYS A 38 -2.38 4.70 10.00
C CYS A 38 -3.48 5.76 10.03
N THR A 39 -4.12 5.98 8.89
CA THR A 39 -5.37 6.74 8.77
C THR A 39 -6.54 5.82 8.46
N GLU A 40 -7.77 6.30 8.66
CA GLU A 40 -8.99 5.55 8.40
C GLU A 40 -9.39 5.58 6.91
N ASP A 41 -8.95 6.61 6.18
CA ASP A 41 -9.45 7.00 4.86
C ASP A 41 -8.35 7.17 3.80
N GLY A 42 -7.09 6.89 4.14
CA GLY A 42 -5.95 6.96 3.23
C GLY A 42 -5.21 8.28 3.26
N ASP A 43 -5.91 9.39 3.48
CA ASP A 43 -5.37 10.75 3.38
C ASP A 43 -4.58 10.95 2.05
N TRP A 44 -3.71 11.95 1.98
CA TRP A 44 -2.88 12.23 0.80
C TRP A 44 -1.91 11.08 0.43
N CYS A 45 -1.66 10.13 1.34
CA CYS A 45 -0.79 8.97 1.10
C CYS A 45 -1.50 7.77 0.45
N GLY A 46 -2.83 7.72 0.47
CA GLY A 46 -3.59 6.51 0.15
C GLY A 46 -3.31 5.95 -1.25
N GLY A 47 -3.09 6.82 -2.23
CA GLY A 47 -2.80 6.43 -3.62
C GLY A 47 -1.48 5.65 -3.76
N HIS A 48 -0.46 5.96 -2.95
CA HIS A 48 0.80 5.21 -2.95
C HIS A 48 0.60 3.77 -2.49
N TRP A 49 -0.25 3.57 -1.48
CA TRP A 49 -0.56 2.24 -0.96
C TRP A 49 -1.32 1.39 -1.97
N VAL A 50 -2.31 1.98 -2.65
CA VAL A 50 -3.03 1.34 -3.76
C VAL A 50 -2.05 0.84 -4.84
N GLU A 51 -1.12 1.69 -5.27
CA GLU A 51 -0.19 1.33 -6.34
C GLU A 51 0.82 0.27 -5.88
N MET A 52 1.31 0.33 -4.64
CA MET A 52 2.18 -0.71 -4.08
C MET A 52 1.51 -2.10 -4.08
N LEU A 53 0.23 -2.18 -3.68
CA LEU A 53 -0.54 -3.42 -3.73
C LEU A 53 -0.71 -3.92 -5.17
N ARG A 54 -1.01 -3.02 -6.12
CA ARG A 54 -1.17 -3.37 -7.54
C ARG A 54 0.13 -3.89 -8.14
N ILE A 55 1.25 -3.21 -7.92
CA ILE A 55 2.59 -3.63 -8.39
C ILE A 55 2.95 -5.00 -7.81
N ALA A 56 2.79 -5.19 -6.49
CA ALA A 56 3.06 -6.47 -5.85
C ALA A 56 2.17 -7.59 -6.43
N GLY A 57 0.87 -7.32 -6.62
CA GLY A 57 -0.07 -8.24 -7.24
C GLY A 57 0.34 -8.68 -8.65
N VAL A 58 0.78 -7.75 -9.49
CA VAL A 58 1.24 -8.04 -10.85
C VAL A 58 2.54 -8.86 -10.83
N LEU A 59 3.55 -8.40 -10.07
CA LEU A 59 4.88 -9.03 -10.06
C LEU A 59 4.88 -10.42 -9.43
N GLN A 60 4.00 -10.67 -8.46
CA GLN A 60 3.88 -11.95 -7.77
C GLN A 60 2.78 -12.86 -8.35
N GLY A 61 2.02 -12.40 -9.35
CA GLY A 61 0.89 -13.16 -9.90
C GLY A 61 -0.25 -13.39 -8.90
N ARG A 62 -0.52 -12.41 -8.02
CA ARG A 62 -1.53 -12.48 -6.95
C ARG A 62 -2.74 -11.61 -7.30
N PRO A 63 -3.78 -12.14 -7.98
CA PRO A 63 -4.95 -11.35 -8.38
C PRO A 63 -5.69 -10.71 -7.20
N ALA A 64 -5.70 -11.36 -6.03
CA ALA A 64 -6.32 -10.80 -4.83
C ALA A 64 -5.72 -9.46 -4.39
N LEU A 65 -4.42 -9.22 -4.60
CA LEU A 65 -3.80 -7.92 -4.29
C LEU A 65 -4.21 -6.84 -5.29
N ILE A 66 -4.47 -7.23 -6.54
CA ILE A 66 -4.97 -6.31 -7.58
C ILE A 66 -6.42 -5.93 -7.29
N GLU A 67 -7.24 -6.89 -6.86
CA GLU A 67 -8.62 -6.63 -6.42
C GLU A 67 -8.65 -5.72 -5.19
N GLU A 68 -7.81 -5.98 -4.19
CA GLU A 68 -7.71 -5.09 -3.02
C GLU A 68 -7.27 -3.68 -3.42
N ALA A 69 -6.27 -3.55 -4.30
CA ALA A 69 -5.83 -2.25 -4.81
C ALA A 69 -6.98 -1.50 -5.49
N ARG A 70 -7.77 -2.18 -6.32
CA ARG A 70 -8.96 -1.59 -6.96
C ARG A 70 -9.98 -1.14 -5.92
N ASP A 71 -10.33 -1.98 -4.96
CA ASP A 71 -11.37 -1.68 -3.97
C ASP A 71 -10.95 -0.50 -3.07
N ARG A 72 -9.67 -0.43 -2.71
CA ARG A 72 -9.08 0.72 -2.03
C ARG A 72 -9.08 1.98 -2.91
N CYS A 73 -8.73 1.86 -4.18
CA CYS A 73 -8.81 2.98 -5.12
C CYS A 73 -10.21 3.62 -5.14
N GLU A 74 -11.26 2.79 -5.17
CA GLU A 74 -12.65 3.26 -5.11
C GLU A 74 -12.97 3.97 -3.78
N ALA A 75 -12.39 3.52 -2.66
CA ALA A 75 -12.55 4.20 -1.38
C ALA A 75 -11.93 5.61 -1.34
N LEU A 76 -10.90 5.87 -2.16
CA LEU A 76 -10.26 7.20 -2.28
C LEU A 76 -11.01 8.15 -3.22
N ARG A 77 -11.94 7.64 -4.04
CA ARG A 77 -12.66 8.42 -5.07
C ARG A 77 -13.28 9.73 -4.55
N PRO A 78 -13.89 9.82 -3.36
CA PRO A 78 -14.44 11.07 -2.84
C PRO A 78 -13.40 12.20 -2.64
N TYR A 79 -12.12 11.86 -2.42
CA TYR A 79 -11.04 12.85 -2.31
C TYR A 79 -10.62 13.37 -3.68
N LEU A 80 -10.50 12.47 -4.66
CA LEU A 80 -10.15 12.82 -6.04
C LEU A 80 -11.21 13.71 -6.70
N GLU A 81 -12.47 13.52 -6.34
CA GLU A 81 -13.59 14.33 -6.83
C GLU A 81 -13.70 15.70 -6.12
N ARG A 82 -12.94 15.91 -5.03
CA ARG A 82 -12.90 17.16 -4.24
C ARG A 82 -11.69 18.04 -4.54
N ASP A 83 -10.72 17.56 -5.33
CA ASP A 83 -9.62 18.39 -5.80
C ASP A 83 -10.16 19.29 -6.92
N ASP A 84 -10.44 20.54 -6.55
CA ASP A 84 -10.89 21.65 -7.42
C ASP A 84 -9.97 21.90 -8.62
#